data_AF-A0A834TAT5-F1
#
_entry.id   AF-A0A834TAT5-F1
#
_cell.length_a   1.000
_cell.length_b   1.000
_cell.length_c   1.000
_cell.angle_alpha   90.00
_cell.angle_beta   90.00
_cell.angle_gamma   90.00
#
_symmetry.space_group_name_H-M   'P 1'
#
loop_
_entity.id
_entity.type
_entity.pdbx_description
1 polymer ?
#
loop_
_entity_poly.entity_id
_entity_poly.type
_entity_poly.pdbx_seq_one_letter_code
_entity_poly.pdbx_strand_id
1 'polypeptide(L)'
;MKRLDVDYIDLYFQHRVDTSVPIEDTVGEMKKLVEEGKVKYIGLSEASPDTIRRAHAVHPITAIQIEWSLWSRDIEEQILPLCR
;
A
#
# COMPACT_ATOMS: atom_id res chain seq x y z
N MET A 1 4.01 17.39 -0.65
CA MET A 1 3.57 18.04 0.61
C MET A 1 3.03 19.44 0.41
N LYS A 2 3.69 20.30 -0.37
CA LYS A 2 3.29 21.68 -0.68
C LYS A 2 1.79 21.96 -0.87
N ARG A 3 1.02 21.04 -1.46
CA ARG A 3 -0.44 21.23 -1.63
C ARG A 3 -1.23 21.09 -0.34
N LEU A 4 -0.82 20.17 0.54
CA LEU A 4 -1.42 19.95 1.85
C LEU A 4 -0.82 20.89 2.91
N ASP A 5 0.30 21.55 2.61
CA ASP A 5 1.03 22.44 3.51
C ASP A 5 1.35 21.80 4.88
N VAL A 6 1.91 20.59 4.82
CA VAL A 6 2.32 19.77 5.98
C VAL A 6 3.75 19.29 5.83
N ASP A 7 4.41 19.00 6.94
CA ASP A 7 5.79 18.49 6.95
C ASP A 7 5.90 16.98 6.72
N TYR A 8 4.82 16.23 6.97
CA TYR A 8 4.74 14.79 6.75
C TYR A 8 3.32 14.35 6.38
N ILE A 9 3.18 13.16 5.81
CA ILE A 9 1.89 12.50 5.55
C ILE A 9 1.79 11.26 6.44
N ASP A 10 0.70 11.08 7.18
CA ASP A 10 0.56 9.90 8.04
C ASP A 10 0.51 8.60 7.22
N LEU A 11 -0.34 8.52 6.20
CA LEU A 11 -0.49 7.31 5.38
C LEU A 11 -0.45 7.66 3.89
N TYR A 12 0.53 7.11 3.17
CA TYR A 12 0.74 7.35 1.75
C TYR A 12 0.54 6.07 0.92
N PHE A 13 -0.35 6.12 -0.08
CA PHE A 13 -0.72 4.96 -0.89
C PHE A 13 -0.03 4.95 -2.25
N GLN A 14 0.39 3.76 -2.70
CA GLN A 14 0.41 3.49 -4.14
C GLN A 14 -1.03 3.29 -4.60
N HIS A 15 -1.53 4.23 -5.41
CA HIS A 15 -2.94 4.24 -5.81
C HIS A 15 -3.31 3.14 -6.81
N ARG A 16 -2.38 2.78 -7.71
CA ARG A 16 -2.52 1.67 -8.64
C ARG A 16 -1.16 1.00 -8.80
N VAL A 17 -1.16 -0.33 -8.83
CA VAL A 17 0.05 -1.12 -9.05
C VAL A 17 0.51 -0.96 -10.50
N ASP A 18 1.75 -0.54 -10.68
CA ASP A 18 2.39 -0.56 -12.00
C ASP A 18 2.83 -1.99 -12.32
N THR A 19 2.29 -2.58 -13.38
CA THR A 19 2.59 -3.96 -13.78
C THR A 19 3.91 -4.10 -14.52
N SER A 20 4.57 -3.01 -14.88
CA SER A 20 5.88 -2.99 -15.55
C SER A 20 7.07 -2.89 -14.58
N VAL A 21 6.81 -2.52 -13.33
CA VAL A 21 7.83 -2.34 -12.29
C VAL A 21 7.61 -3.36 -11.17
N PRO A 22 8.66 -4.08 -10.73
CA PRO A 22 8.56 -4.93 -9.55
C PRO A 22 8.04 -4.14 -8.34
N ILE A 23 7.10 -4.71 -7.59
CA ILE A 23 6.52 -4.04 -6.43
C ILE A 23 7.57 -3.72 -5.37
N GLU A 24 8.63 -4.53 -5.29
CA GLU A 24 9.75 -4.36 -4.37
C GLU A 24 10.50 -3.06 -4.61
N ASP A 25 10.67 -2.65 -5.86
CA ASP A 25 11.35 -1.39 -6.20
C ASP A 25 10.49 -0.20 -5.76
N THR A 26 9.18 -0.28 -6.02
CA THR A 26 8.23 0.78 -5.61
C THR A 26 8.18 0.91 -4.09
N VAL A 27 7.99 -0.20 -3.38
CA VAL A 27 7.91 -0.21 -1.91
C VAL A 27 9.26 0.11 -1.28
N GLY A 28 10.37 -0.23 -1.94
CA GLY A 28 11.71 0.16 -1.55
C GLY A 28 11.89 1.69 -1.52
N GLU A 29 11.39 2.40 -2.52
CA GLU A 29 11.41 3.87 -2.50
C GLU A 29 10.41 4.45 -1.48
N MET A 30 9.21 3.85 -1.35
CA MET A 30 8.26 4.27 -0.33
C MET A 30 8.81 4.10 1.10
N LYS A 31 9.57 3.03 1.35
CA LYS A 31 10.30 2.81 2.60
C LYS A 31 11.30 3.92 2.90
N LYS A 32 12.06 4.39 1.91
CA LYS A 32 12.98 5.53 2.11
C LYS A 32 12.23 6.79 2.54
N LEU A 33 11.04 7.04 1.99
CA LEU A 33 10.22 8.17 2.44
C LEU A 33 9.78 8.01 3.91
N VAL A 34 9.58 6.78 4.38
CA VAL A 34 9.32 6.49 5.80
C VAL A 34 10.56 6.80 6.64
N GLU A 35 11.74 6.33 6.21
CA GLU A 35 13.01 6.55 6.90
C GLU A 35 13.40 8.04 6.95
N GLU A 36 13.09 8.81 5.91
CA GLU A 36 13.28 10.26 5.85
C GLU A 36 12.25 11.05 6.68
N GLY A 37 11.25 10.38 7.26
CA GLY A 37 10.18 11.02 8.04
C GLY A 37 9.18 11.80 7.21
N LYS A 38 9.21 11.67 5.87
CA LYS A 38 8.26 12.33 4.97
C LYS A 38 6.89 11.65 5.03
N VAL A 39 6.86 10.35 5.24
CA VAL A 39 5.62 9.62 5.47
C VAL A 39 5.75 8.77 6.73
N LYS A 40 4.68 8.56 7.49
CA LYS A 40 4.76 7.65 8.65
C LYS A 40 4.49 6.20 8.28
N TYR A 41 3.53 6.00 7.39
CA TYR A 41 3.00 4.70 7.00
C TYR A 41 2.74 4.64 5.50
N ILE A 42 2.74 3.41 4.97
CA ILE A 42 2.50 3.16 3.56
C ILE A 42 1.35 2.17 3.38
N GLY A 43 0.59 2.37 2.31
CA GLY A 43 -0.54 1.52 1.95
C GLY A 43 -0.53 1.17 0.46
N LEU A 44 -1.30 0.16 0.09
CA LEU A 44 -1.54 -0.19 -1.31
C LEU A 44 -3.05 -0.12 -1.61
N SER A 45 -3.38 0.22 -2.85
CA SER A 45 -4.76 0.16 -3.34
C SER A 45 -4.86 -0.78 -4.54
N GLU A 46 -5.93 -1.59 -4.57
CA GLU A 46 -6.22 -2.56 -5.64
C GLU A 46 -5.04 -3.50 -5.95
N ALA A 47 -4.35 -3.97 -4.92
CA ALA A 47 -3.21 -4.87 -5.05
C ALA A 47 -3.65 -6.34 -4.97
N SER A 48 -3.06 -7.18 -5.82
CA SER A 48 -3.29 -8.63 -5.79
C SER A 48 -2.70 -9.28 -4.51
N PRO A 49 -3.13 -10.49 -4.11
CA PRO A 49 -2.56 -11.18 -2.96
C PRO A 49 -1.03 -11.39 -3.07
N ASP A 50 -0.51 -11.71 -4.25
CA ASP A 50 0.94 -11.85 -4.50
C ASP A 50 1.68 -10.53 -4.27
N THR A 51 1.15 -9.46 -4.86
CA THR A 51 1.69 -8.10 -4.71
C THR A 51 1.74 -7.68 -3.24
N ILE A 52 0.68 -7.94 -2.47
CA ILE A 52 0.62 -7.61 -1.05
C ILE A 52 1.70 -8.35 -0.26
N ARG A 53 1.87 -9.67 -0.49
CA ARG A 53 2.90 -10.46 0.22
C ARG A 53 4.30 -9.94 -0.07
N ARG A 54 4.62 -9.71 -1.34
CA ARG A 54 5.94 -9.24 -1.78
C ARG A 54 6.25 -7.83 -1.28
N ALA A 55 5.26 -6.92 -1.36
CA ALA A 55 5.36 -5.58 -0.79
C ALA A 55 5.64 -5.61 0.72
N HIS A 56 4.84 -6.39 1.47
CA HIS A 56 4.94 -6.46 2.92
C HIS A 56 6.27 -7.08 3.39
N ALA A 57 6.89 -7.93 2.57
CA ALA A 57 8.23 -8.45 2.84
C ALA A 57 9.34 -7.38 2.75
N VAL A 58 9.15 -6.32 1.96
CA VAL A 58 10.13 -5.22 1.82
C VAL A 58 9.96 -4.18 2.94
N HIS A 59 8.71 -3.78 3.21
CA HIS A 59 8.37 -2.89 4.32
C HIS A 59 6.91 -3.15 4.75
N PRO A 60 6.58 -3.11 6.05
CA PRO A 60 5.22 -3.35 6.52
C PRO A 60 4.19 -2.44 5.84
N ILE A 61 3.21 -3.07 5.19
CA ILE A 61 2.06 -2.36 4.60
C ILE A 61 1.00 -2.17 5.67
N THR A 62 0.70 -0.91 5.99
CA THR A 62 -0.21 -0.54 7.08
C THR A 62 -1.68 -0.69 6.71
N ALA A 63 -2.03 -0.50 5.43
CA ALA A 63 -3.41 -0.56 4.97
C ALA A 63 -3.52 -1.03 3.52
N ILE A 64 -4.58 -1.80 3.24
CA ILE A 64 -5.03 -2.13 1.89
C ILE A 64 -6.37 -1.42 1.66
N GLN A 65 -6.44 -0.59 0.61
CA GLN A 65 -7.68 0.03 0.16
C GLN A 65 -8.21 -0.71 -1.06
N ILE A 66 -9.38 -1.31 -0.94
CA ILE A 66 -10.01 -2.12 -1.98
C ILE A 66 -11.52 -2.02 -1.88
N GLU A 67 -12.22 -2.24 -2.99
CA GLU A 67 -13.68 -2.29 -3.00
C GLU A 67 -14.21 -3.43 -2.13
N TRP A 68 -15.09 -3.09 -1.19
CA TRP A 68 -15.83 -4.06 -0.38
C TRP A 68 -17.17 -3.48 0.06
N SER A 69 -18.25 -4.18 -0.23
CA SER A 69 -19.60 -3.79 0.15
C SER A 69 -20.52 -5.01 0.23
N LEU A 70 -21.80 -4.81 0.56
CA LEU A 70 -22.79 -5.90 0.50
C LEU A 70 -22.93 -6.51 -0.91
N TRP A 71 -22.59 -5.74 -1.96
CA TRP A 71 -22.71 -6.15 -3.36
C TRP A 71 -21.38 -6.59 -3.98
N SER A 72 -20.24 -6.32 -3.33
CA SER A 72 -18.91 -6.70 -3.81
C SER A 72 -18.13 -7.32 -2.65
N ARG A 73 -18.00 -8.65 -2.66
CA ARG A 73 -17.44 -9.45 -1.56
C ARG A 73 -16.27 -10.35 -1.99
N ASP A 74 -15.77 -10.16 -3.21
CA ASP A 74 -14.74 -11.03 -3.81
C ASP A 74 -13.45 -11.08 -2.98
N ILE A 75 -13.16 -10.01 -2.23
CA ILE A 75 -11.97 -9.92 -1.38
C ILE A 75 -11.97 -10.90 -0.21
N GLU A 76 -13.13 -11.43 0.19
CA GLU A 76 -13.27 -12.25 1.41
C GLU A 76 -12.58 -13.60 1.32
N GLU A 77 -12.40 -14.12 0.11
CA GLU A 77 -11.77 -15.41 -0.12
C GLU A 77 -10.24 -15.35 0.10
N GLN A 78 -9.60 -14.26 -0.33
CA GLN A 78 -8.13 -14.19 -0.42
C GLN A 78 -7.52 -12.96 0.25
N ILE A 79 -8.04 -11.76 -0.04
CA ILE A 79 -7.43 -10.50 0.42
C ILE A 79 -7.71 -10.25 1.90
N LEU A 80 -8.96 -10.40 2.35
CA LEU A 80 -9.34 -10.16 3.74
C LEU A 80 -8.60 -11.10 4.72
N PRO A 81 -8.55 -12.43 4.52
CA PRO A 81 -7.77 -13.30 5.40
C PRO A 81 -6.25 -13.09 5.29
N LEU A 82 -5.74 -12.63 4.14
CA LEU A 82 -4.33 -12.26 4.01
C LEU A 82 -3.94 -11.03 4.85
N CYS A 83 -4.85 -10.07 5.01
CA CYS A 83 -4.59 -8.83 5.74
C CYS A 83 -4.75 -8.96 7.27
N ARG A 84 -5.11 -10.14 7.78
CA ARG A 84 -5.29 -10.43 9.23
C ARG A 84 -4.02 -11.01 9.83
#